data_AF-A0A084AHW5-F1
#
_entry.id   AF-A0A084AHW5-F1
#
_cell.length_a   1.000
_cell.length_b   1.000
_cell.length_c   1.000
_cell.angle_alpha   90.00
_cell.angle_beta   90.00
_cell.angle_gamma   90.00
#
_symmetry.space_group_name_H-M   'P 1'
#
loop_
_entity.id
_entity.type
_entity.pdbx_description
1 polymer ?
#
loop_
_entity_poly.entity_id
_entity_poly.type
_entity_poly.pdbx_seq_one_letter_code
_entity_poly.pdbx_strand_id
1 'polypeptide(L)'
;MSWAGFKKNVNRATTTVMMKTGHVEKTNDRDYEVEERRFRTMETAALRLQKESKGYLDSLRAMTASQMRIAETIDAFYGDSGAKDGVSRSYKQAVEDLDAETIKALDGPYRTTVLEPIGRFCAYFPDVNECIKKRANKLLDYDALRARVKRLVEKPDKDATKLPRTEKEMDMAKTLYEQLNEQLSTELPQLIDLRVPYLDPTFEALVKIQLRFCAEAYSRMAQVQQYLDADTRDQYADGQLDARVEQVLQEIRELSISGTV
;
A
#
# COMPACT_ATOMS: atom_id res chain seq x y z
N MET A 1 -13.55 -13.63 -24.84
CA MET A 1 -13.77 -14.93 -24.17
C MET A 1 -14.31 -15.92 -25.19
N SER A 2 -13.79 -17.16 -25.24
CA SER A 2 -14.30 -18.19 -26.17
C SER A 2 -15.56 -18.86 -25.64
N TRP A 3 -16.42 -19.35 -26.54
CA TRP A 3 -17.65 -20.10 -26.21
C TRP A 3 -17.38 -21.30 -25.29
N ALA A 4 -16.26 -21.99 -25.50
CA ALA A 4 -15.81 -23.09 -24.64
C ALA A 4 -15.46 -22.61 -23.22
N GLY A 5 -14.88 -21.42 -23.07
CA GLY A 5 -14.60 -20.81 -21.77
C GLY A 5 -15.87 -20.42 -21.02
N PHE A 6 -16.86 -19.86 -21.72
CA PHE A 6 -18.17 -19.54 -21.14
C PHE A 6 -18.88 -20.79 -20.62
N LYS A 7 -18.92 -21.87 -21.41
CA LYS A 7 -19.53 -23.15 -21.00
C LYS A 7 -18.86 -23.75 -19.76
N LYS A 8 -17.52 -23.67 -19.67
CA LYS A 8 -16.79 -24.14 -18.47
C LYS A 8 -17.13 -23.33 -17.23
N ASN A 9 -17.23 -22.00 -17.35
CA ASN A 9 -17.58 -21.14 -16.21
C ASN A 9 -18.99 -21.43 -15.67
N VAL A 10 -19.98 -21.65 -16.55
CA VAL A 10 -21.33 -22.05 -16.15
C VAL A 10 -21.32 -23.39 -15.40
N ASN A 11 -20.61 -24.39 -15.94
CA ASN A 11 -20.51 -25.71 -15.28
C ASN A 11 -19.83 -25.63 -13.89
N ARG A 12 -18.82 -24.78 -13.73
CA ARG A 12 -18.15 -24.55 -12.45
C ARG A 12 -19.08 -23.88 -11.44
N ALA A 13 -19.85 -22.87 -11.87
CA ALA A 13 -20.84 -22.24 -11.01
C ALA A 13 -21.87 -23.25 -10.49
N THR A 14 -22.37 -24.14 -11.37
CA THR A 14 -23.27 -25.23 -10.97
C THR A 14 -22.62 -26.18 -9.96
N THR A 15 -21.35 -26.54 -10.18
CA THR A 15 -20.59 -27.43 -9.27
C THR A 15 -20.44 -26.80 -7.89
N THR A 16 -20.07 -25.52 -7.81
CA THR A 16 -19.95 -24.79 -6.54
C THR A 16 -21.26 -24.78 -5.76
N VAL A 17 -22.40 -24.61 -6.43
CA VAL A 17 -23.73 -24.69 -5.79
C VAL A 17 -23.99 -26.11 -5.27
N MET A 18 -23.71 -27.13 -6.06
CA MET A 18 -23.90 -28.54 -5.65
C MET A 18 -23.00 -28.93 -4.46
N MET A 19 -21.79 -28.39 -4.36
CA MET A 19 -20.92 -28.60 -3.19
C MET A 19 -21.54 -27.97 -1.93
N LYS A 20 -22.05 -26.74 -2.04
CA LYS A 20 -22.72 -26.06 -0.92
C LYS A 20 -23.98 -26.79 -0.44
N THR A 21 -24.66 -27.51 -1.33
CA THR A 21 -25.83 -28.34 -1.00
C THR A 21 -25.48 -29.79 -0.65
N GLY A 22 -24.20 -30.15 -0.52
CA GLY A 22 -23.75 -31.49 -0.12
C GLY A 22 -23.87 -32.58 -1.20
N HIS A 23 -24.21 -32.21 -2.45
CA HIS A 23 -24.40 -33.15 -3.56
C HIS A 23 -23.09 -33.52 -4.28
N VAL A 24 -21.99 -32.83 -3.96
CA VAL A 24 -20.64 -33.06 -4.47
C VAL A 24 -19.66 -32.94 -3.29
N GLU A 25 -18.83 -33.95 -3.07
CA GLU A 25 -17.76 -33.92 -2.06
C GLU A 25 -16.68 -32.92 -2.47
N LYS A 26 -16.36 -31.99 -1.56
CA LYS A 26 -15.33 -30.97 -1.73
C LYS A 26 -13.97 -31.50 -1.29
N THR A 27 -12.96 -31.36 -2.14
CA THR A 27 -11.57 -31.62 -1.74
C THR A 27 -11.06 -30.53 -0.76
N ASN A 28 -10.34 -30.94 0.28
CA ASN A 28 -9.86 -30.08 1.35
C ASN A 28 -8.32 -30.07 1.40
N ASP A 29 -7.73 -28.95 1.02
CA ASP A 29 -6.27 -28.78 0.91
C ASP A 29 -5.77 -27.83 1.99
N ARG A 30 -5.86 -28.26 3.24
CA ARG A 30 -5.65 -27.40 4.41
C ARG A 30 -4.29 -26.70 4.43
N ASP A 31 -3.22 -27.39 4.02
CA ASP A 31 -1.88 -26.81 4.00
C ASP A 31 -1.76 -25.69 2.94
N TYR A 32 -2.29 -25.92 1.74
CA TYR A 32 -2.37 -24.89 0.71
C TYR A 32 -3.25 -23.71 1.14
N GLU A 33 -4.39 -23.97 1.80
CA GLU A 33 -5.29 -22.90 2.27
C GLU A 33 -4.60 -21.98 3.29
N VAL A 34 -3.71 -22.51 4.12
CA VAL A 34 -2.88 -21.71 5.03
C VAL A 34 -1.92 -20.81 4.26
N GLU A 35 -1.21 -21.35 3.27
CA GLU A 35 -0.24 -20.59 2.47
C GLU A 35 -0.92 -19.54 1.57
N GLU A 36 -2.07 -19.86 0.97
CA GLU A 36 -2.89 -18.87 0.26
C GLU A 36 -3.30 -17.74 1.21
N ARG A 37 -3.77 -18.05 2.42
CA ARG A 37 -4.16 -17.02 3.38
C ARG A 37 -2.99 -16.12 3.76
N ARG A 38 -1.81 -16.68 4.00
CA ARG A 38 -0.59 -15.91 4.29
C ARG A 38 -0.22 -15.00 3.11
N PHE A 39 -0.29 -15.52 1.89
CA PHE A 39 -0.07 -14.73 0.67
C PHE A 39 -1.07 -13.56 0.58
N ARG A 40 -2.37 -13.80 0.81
CA ARG A 40 -3.41 -12.75 0.78
C ARG A 40 -3.18 -11.64 1.81
N THR A 41 -2.72 -12.01 3.01
CA THR A 41 -2.36 -11.03 4.04
C THR A 41 -1.18 -10.17 3.58
N MET A 42 -0.13 -10.79 3.03
CA MET A 42 1.03 -10.08 2.50
C MET A 42 0.66 -9.16 1.32
N GLU A 43 -0.11 -9.66 0.35
CA GLU A 43 -0.60 -8.92 -0.82
C GLU A 43 -1.35 -7.66 -0.38
N THR A 44 -2.29 -7.81 0.56
CA THR A 44 -3.08 -6.68 1.09
C THR A 44 -2.19 -5.64 1.77
N ALA A 45 -1.24 -6.09 2.59
CA ALA A 45 -0.31 -5.20 3.28
C ALA A 45 0.62 -4.47 2.30
N ALA A 46 1.14 -5.15 1.29
CA ALA A 46 2.05 -4.58 0.29
C ALA A 46 1.34 -3.57 -0.63
N LEU A 47 0.11 -3.85 -1.08
CA LEU A 47 -0.69 -2.90 -1.86
C LEU A 47 -1.05 -1.65 -1.04
N ARG A 48 -1.35 -1.83 0.25
CA ARG A 48 -1.53 -0.69 1.16
C ARG A 48 -0.24 0.11 1.30
N LEU A 49 0.89 -0.56 1.54
CA LEU A 49 2.20 0.08 1.63
C LEU A 49 2.52 0.89 0.36
N GLN A 50 2.23 0.36 -0.83
CA GLN A 50 2.40 1.08 -2.10
C GLN A 50 1.60 2.38 -2.13
N LYS A 51 0.33 2.33 -1.73
CA LYS A 51 -0.55 3.50 -1.68
C LYS A 51 -0.05 4.53 -0.66
N GLU A 52 0.22 4.10 0.56
CA GLU A 52 0.63 5.00 1.64
C GLU A 52 2.01 5.63 1.37
N SER A 53 2.95 4.86 0.79
CA SER A 53 4.28 5.38 0.44
C SER A 53 4.20 6.47 -0.63
N LYS A 54 3.29 6.34 -1.60
CA LYS A 54 3.01 7.41 -2.56
C LYS A 54 2.36 8.60 -1.87
N GLY A 55 1.36 8.35 -1.03
CA GLY A 55 0.67 9.38 -0.26
C GLY A 55 1.63 10.22 0.58
N TYR A 56 2.62 9.58 1.22
CA TYR A 56 3.66 10.26 1.99
C TYR A 56 4.45 11.29 1.16
N LEU A 57 4.91 10.92 -0.04
CA LEU A 57 5.63 11.85 -0.92
C LEU A 57 4.76 13.02 -1.36
N ASP A 58 3.50 12.75 -1.70
CA ASP A 58 2.54 13.78 -2.10
C ASP A 58 2.23 14.73 -0.93
N SER A 59 2.13 14.20 0.29
CA SER A 59 1.97 15.01 1.52
C SER A 59 3.19 15.88 1.81
N LEU A 60 4.41 15.38 1.65
CA LEU A 60 5.63 16.18 1.82
C LEU A 60 5.68 17.37 0.85
N ARG A 61 5.34 17.14 -0.42
CA ARG A 61 5.27 18.20 -1.44
C ARG A 61 4.19 19.23 -1.10
N ALA A 62 3.00 18.77 -0.69
CA ALA A 62 1.89 19.65 -0.33
C ALA A 62 2.19 20.49 0.91
N MET A 63 2.83 19.89 1.92
CA MET A 63 3.27 20.58 3.13
C MET A 63 4.26 21.71 2.79
N THR A 64 5.29 21.40 1.99
CA THR A 64 6.33 22.37 1.64
C THR A 64 5.78 23.51 0.78
N ALA A 65 4.92 23.21 -0.20
CA ALA A 65 4.21 24.24 -0.97
C ALA A 65 3.33 25.14 -0.10
N SER A 66 2.73 24.58 0.96
CA SER A 66 1.92 25.36 1.90
C SER A 66 2.79 26.23 2.80
N GLN A 67 3.93 25.70 3.26
CA GLN A 67 4.93 26.46 4.00
C GLN A 67 5.47 27.63 3.17
N MET A 68 5.68 27.44 1.87
CA MET A 68 6.11 28.51 0.96
C MET A 68 5.09 29.66 0.92
N ARG A 69 3.80 29.35 0.73
CA ARG A 69 2.74 30.38 0.74
C ARG A 69 2.66 31.16 2.06
N ILE A 70 2.89 30.48 3.19
CA ILE A 70 2.96 31.13 4.50
C ILE A 70 4.14 32.09 4.55
N ALA A 71 5.33 31.66 4.12
CA ALA A 71 6.53 32.49 4.05
C ALA A 71 6.33 33.72 3.14
N GLU A 72 5.74 33.56 1.96
CA GLU A 72 5.40 34.66 1.06
C GLU A 72 4.44 35.66 1.71
N THR A 73 3.42 35.17 2.42
CA THR A 73 2.44 36.01 3.11
C THR A 73 3.12 36.81 4.23
N ILE A 74 3.92 36.15 5.08
CA ILE A 74 4.66 36.80 6.16
C ILE A 74 5.60 37.88 5.60
N ASP A 75 6.34 37.58 4.54
CA ASP A 75 7.23 38.53 3.89
C ASP A 75 6.47 39.71 3.28
N ALA A 76 5.28 39.51 2.70
CA ALA A 76 4.46 40.60 2.18
C ALA A 76 3.98 41.57 3.30
N PHE A 77 3.62 41.05 4.48
CA PHE A 77 3.20 41.88 5.62
C PHE A 77 4.36 42.58 6.31
N TYR A 78 5.45 41.86 6.58
CA TYR A 78 6.53 42.33 7.45
C TYR A 78 7.77 42.82 6.67
N GLY A 79 8.00 42.33 5.45
CA GLY A 79 9.23 42.53 4.69
C GLY A 79 9.37 43.88 3.99
N ASP A 80 8.31 44.43 3.41
CA ASP A 80 8.33 45.76 2.77
C ASP A 80 7.66 46.86 3.64
N SER A 81 6.84 46.48 4.62
CA SER A 81 5.93 47.40 5.32
C SER A 81 6.11 47.50 6.85
N GLY A 82 6.88 46.63 7.50
CA GLY A 82 6.72 46.41 8.96
C GLY A 82 7.99 46.38 9.82
N ALA A 83 9.02 45.60 9.47
CA ALA A 83 10.15 45.34 10.37
C ALA A 83 11.51 45.48 9.66
N LYS A 84 12.44 46.23 10.28
CA LYS A 84 13.82 46.41 9.76
C LYS A 84 14.78 45.28 10.16
N ASP A 85 14.29 44.26 10.85
CA ASP A 85 15.08 43.17 11.44
C ASP A 85 15.49 42.09 10.43
N GLY A 86 14.84 42.03 9.26
CA GLY A 86 15.14 41.06 8.20
C GLY A 86 14.66 39.64 8.49
N VAL A 87 13.94 39.42 9.60
CA VAL A 87 13.50 38.09 10.05
C VAL A 87 12.55 37.45 9.05
N SER A 88 11.55 38.19 8.56
CA SER A 88 10.57 37.70 7.60
C SER A 88 11.21 37.24 6.28
N ARG A 89 12.19 38.03 5.80
CA ARG A 89 12.94 37.75 4.58
C ARG A 89 13.86 36.54 4.75
N SER A 90 14.52 36.41 5.90
CA SER A 90 15.33 35.23 6.22
C SER A 90 14.47 33.97 6.33
N TYR A 91 13.30 34.05 6.98
CA TYR A 91 12.36 32.92 7.05
C TYR A 91 11.92 32.47 5.66
N LYS A 92 11.54 33.42 4.79
CA LYS A 92 11.17 33.11 3.41
C LYS A 92 12.31 32.43 2.65
N GLN A 93 13.53 32.95 2.73
CA GLN A 93 14.70 32.32 2.11
C GLN A 93 14.92 30.89 2.63
N ALA A 94 14.83 30.68 3.94
CA ALA A 94 15.01 29.36 4.53
C ALA A 94 13.96 28.34 4.05
N VAL A 95 12.72 28.78 3.78
CA VAL A 95 11.66 27.96 3.19
C VAL A 95 11.89 27.72 1.70
N GLU A 96 12.34 28.72 0.95
CA GLU A 96 12.69 28.58 -0.47
C GLU A 96 13.83 27.56 -0.66
N ASP A 97 14.87 27.63 0.17
CA ASP A 97 15.99 26.69 0.09
C ASP A 97 15.57 25.28 0.54
N LEU A 98 14.66 25.16 1.51
CA LEU A 98 14.08 23.88 1.92
C LEU A 98 13.32 23.23 0.75
N ASP A 99 12.47 23.97 0.03
CA ASP A 99 11.77 23.45 -1.14
C ASP A 99 12.74 23.08 -2.28
N ALA A 100 13.62 24.01 -2.63
CA ALA A 100 14.46 23.89 -3.81
C ALA A 100 15.57 22.84 -3.65
N GLU A 101 16.21 22.77 -2.49
CA GLU A 101 17.41 21.96 -2.30
C GLU A 101 17.15 20.66 -1.54
N THR A 102 16.08 20.61 -0.73
CA THR A 102 15.80 19.42 0.10
C THR A 102 14.73 18.56 -0.56
N ILE A 103 13.54 19.09 -0.82
CA ILE A 103 12.43 18.30 -1.37
C ILE A 103 12.73 17.82 -2.79
N LYS A 104 13.17 18.71 -3.69
CA LYS A 104 13.49 18.31 -5.07
C LYS A 104 14.65 17.31 -5.13
N ALA A 105 15.63 17.43 -4.24
CA ALA A 105 16.74 16.49 -4.15
C ALA A 105 16.34 15.12 -3.57
N LEU A 106 15.32 15.07 -2.71
CA LEU A 106 14.80 13.83 -2.12
C LEU A 106 13.78 13.11 -3.02
N ASP A 107 13.12 13.82 -3.93
CA ASP A 107 12.06 13.27 -4.78
C ASP A 107 12.54 12.08 -5.64
N GLY A 108 13.65 12.28 -6.35
CA GLY A 108 14.27 11.25 -7.20
C GLY A 108 14.68 10.01 -6.40
N PRO A 109 15.54 10.16 -5.37
CA PRO A 109 15.90 9.07 -4.47
C PRO A 109 14.68 8.33 -3.92
N TYR A 110 13.68 9.04 -3.37
CA TYR A 110 12.48 8.41 -2.82
C TYR A 110 11.72 7.58 -3.85
N ARG A 111 11.54 8.11 -5.08
CA ARG A 111 10.91 7.36 -6.16
C ARG A 111 11.69 6.08 -6.48
N THR A 112 13.00 6.18 -6.65
CA THR A 112 13.85 5.06 -7.07
C THR A 112 14.07 4.02 -5.98
N THR A 113 14.23 4.43 -4.72
CA THR A 113 14.57 3.52 -3.61
C THR A 113 13.37 3.07 -2.80
N VAL A 114 12.21 3.74 -2.92
CA VAL A 114 10.99 3.40 -2.18
C VAL A 114 9.84 3.02 -3.10
N LEU A 115 9.39 3.94 -3.96
CA LEU A 115 8.17 3.71 -4.75
C LEU A 115 8.34 2.63 -5.81
N GLU A 116 9.45 2.65 -6.55
CA GLU A 116 9.70 1.69 -7.61
C GLU A 116 9.84 0.25 -7.11
N PRO A 117 10.65 -0.07 -6.07
CA PRO A 117 10.75 -1.44 -5.56
C PRO A 117 9.41 -1.95 -5.04
N ILE A 118 8.68 -1.18 -4.23
CA ILE A 118 7.36 -1.59 -3.74
C ILE A 118 6.41 -1.81 -4.92
N GLY A 119 6.44 -0.93 -5.94
CA GLY A 119 5.64 -1.07 -7.13
C GLY A 119 5.96 -2.32 -7.95
N ARG A 120 7.24 -2.64 -8.14
CA ARG A 120 7.69 -3.86 -8.83
C ARG A 120 7.28 -5.11 -8.06
N PHE A 121 7.41 -5.11 -6.73
CA PHE A 121 6.94 -6.22 -5.89
C PHE A 121 5.44 -6.46 -6.07
N CYS A 122 4.63 -5.40 -6.02
CA CYS A 122 3.18 -5.51 -6.18
C CYS A 122 2.77 -5.92 -7.61
N ALA A 123 3.59 -5.64 -8.61
CA ALA A 123 3.32 -5.97 -10.01
C ALA A 123 3.28 -7.48 -10.29
N TYR A 124 3.83 -8.32 -9.41
CA TYR A 124 3.77 -9.79 -9.54
C TYR A 124 2.43 -10.37 -9.07
N PHE A 125 1.69 -9.68 -8.21
CA PHE A 125 0.46 -10.24 -7.61
C PHE A 125 -0.62 -10.60 -8.63
N PRO A 126 -0.88 -9.84 -9.71
CA PRO A 126 -1.85 -10.24 -10.73
C PRO A 126 -1.58 -11.62 -11.34
N ASP A 127 -0.32 -11.95 -11.62
CA ASP A 127 0.06 -13.24 -12.21
C ASP A 127 -0.11 -14.38 -11.21
N VAL A 128 0.32 -14.18 -9.97
CA VAL A 128 0.12 -15.14 -8.87
C VAL A 128 -1.37 -15.39 -8.63
N ASN A 129 -2.19 -14.34 -8.67
CA ASN A 129 -3.64 -14.42 -8.53
C ASN A 129 -4.30 -15.22 -9.64
N GLU A 130 -3.85 -15.05 -10.88
CA GLU A 130 -4.35 -15.84 -12.00
C GLU A 130 -3.94 -17.32 -11.86
N CYS A 131 -2.75 -17.63 -11.31
CA CYS A 131 -2.37 -19.00 -10.98
C CYS A 131 -3.27 -19.61 -9.87
N ILE A 132 -3.51 -18.89 -8.77
CA ILE A 132 -4.42 -19.30 -7.69
C ILE A 132 -5.83 -19.58 -8.22
N LYS A 133 -6.35 -18.67 -9.06
CA LYS A 133 -7.65 -18.80 -9.71
C LYS A 133 -7.70 -19.99 -10.67
N LYS A 134 -6.63 -20.24 -11.44
CA LYS A 134 -6.53 -21.42 -12.30
C LYS A 134 -6.55 -22.70 -11.48
N ARG A 135 -5.79 -22.78 -10.38
CA ARG A 135 -5.81 -23.93 -9.45
C ARG A 135 -7.22 -24.19 -8.92
N ALA A 136 -7.89 -23.17 -8.40
CA ALA A 136 -9.27 -23.29 -7.88
C ALA A 136 -10.25 -23.80 -8.95
N ASN A 137 -10.14 -23.29 -10.18
CA ASN A 137 -10.94 -23.76 -11.30
C ASN A 137 -10.67 -25.23 -11.67
N LYS A 138 -9.41 -25.68 -11.59
CA LYS A 138 -9.04 -27.07 -11.87
C LYS A 138 -9.51 -28.03 -10.78
N LEU A 139 -9.47 -27.60 -9.52
CA LEU A 139 -10.03 -28.35 -8.41
C LEU A 139 -11.53 -28.58 -8.58
N LEU A 140 -12.27 -27.54 -8.96
CA LEU A 140 -13.72 -27.66 -9.27
C LEU A 140 -13.98 -28.61 -10.44
N ASP A 141 -13.18 -28.53 -11.51
CA ASP A 141 -13.31 -29.42 -12.67
C ASP A 141 -13.07 -30.89 -12.25
N TYR A 142 -12.04 -31.15 -11.41
CA TYR A 142 -11.73 -32.47 -10.87
C TYR A 142 -12.84 -33.02 -9.98
N ASP A 143 -13.31 -32.25 -8.99
CA ASP A 143 -14.36 -32.68 -8.06
C ASP A 143 -15.68 -32.98 -8.79
N ALA A 144 -16.02 -32.19 -9.82
CA ALA A 144 -17.19 -32.43 -10.66
C ALA A 144 -17.09 -33.77 -11.42
N LEU A 145 -15.92 -34.06 -11.99
CA LEU A 145 -15.68 -35.32 -12.70
C LEU A 145 -15.64 -36.51 -11.74
N ARG A 146 -15.01 -36.37 -10.57
CA ARG A 146 -15.01 -37.39 -9.50
C ARG A 146 -16.43 -37.75 -9.07
N ALA A 147 -17.27 -36.75 -8.83
CA ALA A 147 -18.68 -36.97 -8.49
C ALA A 147 -19.46 -37.65 -9.64
N ARG A 148 -19.15 -37.32 -10.90
CA ARG A 148 -19.78 -37.97 -12.06
C ARG A 148 -19.34 -39.43 -12.20
N VAL A 149 -18.06 -39.74 -12.01
CA VAL A 149 -17.53 -41.11 -12.00
C VAL A 149 -18.23 -41.91 -10.91
N LYS A 150 -18.29 -41.40 -9.67
CA LYS A 150 -19.00 -42.05 -8.54
C LYS A 150 -20.45 -42.43 -8.91
N ARG A 151 -21.20 -41.49 -9.51
CA ARG A 151 -22.59 -41.75 -9.96
C ARG A 151 -22.67 -42.81 -11.07
N LEU A 152 -21.73 -42.84 -12.01
CA LEU A 152 -21.70 -43.83 -13.09
C LEU A 152 -21.31 -45.23 -12.59
N VAL A 153 -20.51 -45.31 -11.53
CA VAL A 153 -20.20 -46.58 -10.84
C VAL A 153 -21.42 -47.09 -10.08
N GLU A 154 -22.11 -46.23 -9.32
CA GLU A 154 -23.32 -46.59 -8.57
C GLU A 154 -24.50 -46.94 -9.48
N LYS A 155 -24.63 -46.24 -10.62
CA LYS A 155 -25.66 -46.46 -11.62
C LYS A 155 -25.03 -46.52 -13.02
N PRO A 156 -24.63 -47.73 -13.47
CA PRO A 156 -24.05 -47.93 -14.78
C PRO A 156 -24.95 -47.40 -15.91
N ASP A 157 -24.33 -46.73 -16.87
CA ASP A 157 -25.02 -46.26 -18.07
C ASP A 157 -25.24 -47.40 -19.06
N LYS A 158 -26.17 -47.23 -20.00
CA LYS A 158 -26.37 -48.17 -21.10
C LYS A 158 -25.16 -48.20 -22.05
N ASP A 159 -24.46 -47.07 -22.16
CA ASP A 159 -23.20 -46.97 -22.89
C ASP A 159 -22.01 -47.39 -22.01
N ALA A 160 -21.50 -48.59 -22.24
CA ALA A 160 -20.36 -49.16 -21.52
C ALA A 160 -19.05 -48.36 -21.70
N THR A 161 -18.94 -47.51 -22.72
CA THR A 161 -17.74 -46.69 -22.96
C THR A 161 -17.72 -45.40 -22.13
N LYS A 162 -18.88 -44.99 -21.60
CA LYS A 162 -19.05 -43.71 -20.91
C LYS A 162 -18.30 -43.64 -19.59
N LEU A 163 -18.28 -44.72 -18.82
CA LEU A 163 -17.53 -44.78 -17.57
C LEU A 163 -16.01 -44.71 -17.83
N PRO A 164 -15.39 -45.60 -18.63
CA PRO A 164 -13.95 -45.52 -18.94
C PRO A 164 -13.52 -44.17 -19.51
N ARG A 165 -14.36 -43.56 -20.35
CA ARG A 165 -14.09 -42.23 -20.89
C ARG A 165 -14.10 -41.14 -19.81
N THR A 166 -15.10 -41.17 -18.93
CA THR A 166 -15.22 -40.18 -17.84
C THR A 166 -14.10 -40.35 -16.81
N GLU A 167 -13.67 -41.58 -16.54
CA GLU A 167 -12.50 -41.89 -15.69
C GLU A 167 -11.22 -41.29 -16.28
N LYS A 168 -10.98 -41.50 -17.59
CA LYS A 168 -9.84 -40.87 -18.27
C LYS A 168 -9.88 -39.35 -18.21
N GLU A 169 -11.06 -38.74 -18.39
CA GLU A 169 -11.23 -37.28 -18.27
C GLU A 169 -10.96 -36.80 -16.82
N MET A 170 -11.40 -37.56 -15.81
CA MET A 170 -11.15 -37.28 -14.40
C MET A 170 -9.65 -37.35 -14.07
N ASP A 171 -8.93 -38.38 -14.53
CA ASP A 171 -7.49 -38.54 -14.28
C ASP A 171 -6.68 -37.40 -14.91
N MET A 172 -7.06 -36.97 -16.12
CA MET A 172 -6.47 -35.79 -16.74
C MET A 172 -6.75 -34.51 -15.94
N ALA A 173 -7.97 -34.34 -15.42
CA ALA A 173 -8.31 -33.19 -14.59
C ALA A 173 -7.57 -33.18 -13.26
N LYS A 174 -7.40 -34.37 -12.64
CA LYS A 174 -6.62 -34.58 -11.42
C LYS A 174 -5.18 -34.15 -11.63
N THR A 175 -4.52 -34.67 -12.67
CA THR A 175 -3.12 -34.36 -13.00
C THR A 175 -2.91 -32.85 -13.16
N LEU A 176 -3.81 -32.16 -13.88
CA LEU A 176 -3.71 -30.71 -14.09
C LEU A 176 -3.92 -29.89 -12.81
N TYR A 177 -4.79 -30.36 -11.92
CA TYR A 177 -4.99 -29.75 -10.61
C TYR A 177 -3.77 -29.96 -9.71
N GLU A 178 -3.26 -31.20 -9.62
CA GLU A 178 -2.13 -31.57 -8.77
C GLU A 178 -0.86 -30.79 -9.16
N GLN A 179 -0.60 -30.64 -10.47
CA GLN A 179 0.52 -29.81 -10.96
C GLN A 179 0.46 -28.37 -10.45
N LEU A 180 -0.70 -27.71 -10.58
CA LEU A 180 -0.87 -26.33 -10.10
C LEU A 180 -0.86 -26.25 -8.57
N ASN A 181 -1.38 -27.28 -7.90
CA ASN A 181 -1.40 -27.36 -6.45
C ASN A 181 0.02 -27.47 -5.89
N GLU A 182 0.82 -28.38 -6.41
CA GLU A 182 2.21 -28.58 -6.01
C GLU A 182 3.06 -27.33 -6.28
N GLN A 183 2.88 -26.72 -7.46
CA GLN A 183 3.55 -25.48 -7.81
C GLN A 183 3.25 -24.37 -6.79
N LEU A 184 1.97 -24.06 -6.55
CA LEU A 184 1.61 -22.98 -5.64
C LEU A 184 1.95 -23.28 -4.18
N SER A 185 1.85 -24.55 -3.76
CA SER A 185 2.23 -24.96 -2.40
C SER A 185 3.74 -24.79 -2.16
N THR A 186 4.55 -24.84 -3.23
CA THR A 186 6.00 -24.65 -3.18
C THR A 186 6.38 -23.17 -3.31
N GLU A 187 5.76 -22.46 -4.25
CA GLU A 187 6.17 -21.10 -4.62
C GLU A 187 5.59 -20.01 -3.71
N LEU A 188 4.38 -20.17 -3.16
CA LEU A 188 3.77 -19.15 -2.28
C LEU A 188 4.61 -18.90 -1.02
N PRO A 189 5.07 -19.92 -0.26
CA PRO A 189 5.95 -19.70 0.89
C PRO A 189 7.25 -18.98 0.51
N GLN A 190 7.85 -19.35 -0.62
CA GLN A 190 9.10 -18.74 -1.09
C GLN A 190 8.91 -17.25 -1.41
N LEU A 191 7.83 -16.91 -2.12
CA LEU A 191 7.49 -15.52 -2.41
C LEU A 191 7.25 -14.73 -1.12
N ILE A 192 6.57 -15.34 -0.15
CA ILE A 192 6.37 -14.73 1.17
C ILE A 192 7.72 -14.48 1.82
N ASP A 193 8.63 -15.44 1.89
CA ASP A 193 9.92 -15.28 2.57
C ASP A 193 10.83 -14.25 1.89
N LEU A 194 10.79 -14.18 0.55
CA LEU A 194 11.55 -13.19 -0.23
C LEU A 194 11.12 -11.73 0.03
N ARG A 195 9.92 -11.50 0.59
CA ARG A 195 9.43 -10.14 0.90
C ARG A 195 10.40 -9.35 1.78
N VAL A 196 11.06 -10.02 2.73
CA VAL A 196 11.94 -9.38 3.70
C VAL A 196 13.21 -8.87 3.02
N PRO A 197 14.09 -9.72 2.46
CA PRO A 197 15.31 -9.23 1.83
C PRO A 197 15.05 -8.30 0.64
N TYR A 198 13.89 -8.41 -0.02
CA TYR A 198 13.51 -7.50 -1.10
C TYR A 198 13.14 -6.10 -0.61
N LEU A 199 12.33 -5.99 0.45
CA LEU A 199 11.81 -4.71 0.96
C LEU A 199 12.71 -4.08 2.03
N ASP A 200 13.61 -4.81 2.66
CA ASP A 200 14.47 -4.30 3.73
C ASP A 200 15.28 -3.04 3.30
N PRO A 201 15.95 -3.04 2.11
CA PRO A 201 16.65 -1.85 1.65
C PRO A 201 15.72 -0.66 1.37
N THR A 202 14.46 -0.94 1.02
CA THR A 202 13.44 0.09 0.80
C THR A 202 13.07 0.77 2.13
N PHE A 203 12.89 0.01 3.20
CA PHE A 203 12.61 0.57 4.52
C PHE A 203 13.80 1.34 5.08
N GLU A 204 15.03 0.84 4.89
CA GLU A 204 16.24 1.56 5.27
C GLU A 204 16.35 2.90 4.53
N ALA A 205 16.12 2.90 3.22
CA ALA A 205 16.14 4.12 2.41
C ALA A 205 15.06 5.12 2.84
N LEU A 206 13.85 4.64 3.13
CA LEU A 206 12.75 5.47 3.64
C LEU A 206 13.15 6.21 4.92
N VAL A 207 13.68 5.49 5.91
CA VAL A 207 14.11 6.09 7.19
C VAL A 207 15.24 7.10 6.98
N LYS A 208 16.22 6.78 6.14
CA LYS A 208 17.32 7.71 5.82
C LYS A 208 16.83 8.99 5.15
N ILE A 209 15.88 8.89 4.22
CA ILE A 209 15.28 10.04 3.54
C ILE A 209 14.51 10.90 4.54
N GLN A 210 13.72 10.28 5.44
CA GLN A 210 12.99 10.98 6.48
C GLN A 210 13.92 11.72 7.44
N LEU A 211 14.98 11.05 7.91
CA LEU A 211 15.98 11.66 8.78
C LEU A 211 16.65 12.86 8.10
N ARG A 212 17.06 12.69 6.84
CA ARG A 212 17.69 13.77 6.06
C ARG A 212 16.76 14.96 5.91
N PHE A 213 15.50 14.73 5.54
CA PHE A 213 14.49 15.78 5.43
C PHE A 213 14.34 16.55 6.74
N CYS A 214 14.13 15.85 7.87
CA CYS A 214 13.93 16.49 9.16
C CYS A 214 15.19 17.25 9.63
N ALA A 215 16.38 16.70 9.41
CA ALA A 215 17.64 17.34 9.79
C ALA A 215 17.90 18.61 8.99
N GLU A 216 17.70 18.57 7.67
CA GLU A 216 17.85 19.74 6.80
C GLU A 216 16.79 20.81 7.10
N ALA A 217 15.52 20.41 7.32
CA ALA A 217 14.46 21.33 7.72
C ALA A 217 14.76 22.02 9.06
N TYR A 218 15.19 21.25 10.07
CA TYR A 218 15.57 21.81 11.37
C TYR A 218 16.74 22.79 11.24
N SER A 219 17.81 22.39 10.53
CA SER A 219 19.00 23.23 10.34
C SER A 219 18.66 24.56 9.67
N ARG A 220 17.87 24.54 8.59
CA ARG A 220 17.44 25.75 7.87
C ARG A 220 16.57 26.65 8.74
N MET A 221 15.61 26.09 9.47
CA MET A 221 14.74 26.88 10.35
C MET A 221 15.51 27.46 11.54
N ALA A 222 16.48 26.72 12.09
CA ALA A 222 17.33 27.21 13.19
C ALA A 222 18.17 28.43 12.78
N GLN A 223 18.60 28.53 11.52
CA GLN A 223 19.32 29.69 11.01
C GLN A 223 18.49 30.98 11.04
N VAL A 224 17.16 30.91 11.03
CA VAL A 224 16.31 32.10 11.15
C VAL A 224 16.44 32.74 12.52
N GLN A 225 16.71 31.94 13.57
CA GLN A 225 16.86 32.43 14.94
C GLN A 225 17.97 33.46 15.10
N GLN A 226 19.01 33.44 14.26
CA GLN A 226 20.11 34.41 14.34
C GLN A 226 19.68 35.84 13.98
N TYR A 227 18.55 36.00 13.30
CA TYR A 227 17.98 37.30 12.95
C TYR A 227 17.06 37.85 14.06
N LEU A 228 16.73 37.03 15.07
CA LEU A 228 16.03 37.49 16.26
C LEU A 228 17.01 38.21 17.20
N ASP A 229 16.58 39.32 17.81
CA ASP A 229 17.39 40.03 18.78
C ASP A 229 17.67 39.17 20.04
N ALA A 230 18.67 39.57 20.84
CA ALA A 230 19.08 38.80 22.01
C ALA A 230 17.99 38.70 23.08
N ASP A 231 17.23 39.78 23.31
CA ASP A 231 16.18 39.84 24.31
C ASP A 231 15.01 38.90 23.94
N THR A 232 14.61 38.88 22.66
CA THR A 232 13.63 37.91 22.14
C THR A 232 14.11 36.46 22.31
N ARG A 233 15.40 36.17 22.11
CA ARG A 233 15.93 34.81 22.28
C ARG A 233 15.95 34.39 23.76
N ASP A 234 16.34 35.29 24.66
CA ASP A 234 16.37 35.03 26.10
C ASP A 234 14.94 34.84 26.65
N GLN A 235 13.99 35.67 26.22
CA GLN A 235 12.57 35.52 26.58
C GLN A 235 11.96 34.20 26.07
N TYR A 236 12.44 33.68 24.94
CA TYR A 236 12.01 32.37 24.44
C TYR A 236 12.60 31.24 25.28
N ALA A 237 13.90 31.31 25.59
CA ALA A 237 14.58 30.31 26.41
C ALA A 237 13.98 30.22 27.83
N ASP A 238 13.54 31.35 28.38
CA ASP A 238 12.92 31.44 29.71
C ASP A 238 11.40 31.14 29.70
N GLY A 239 10.80 30.83 28.53
CA GLY A 239 9.38 30.53 28.37
C GLY A 239 8.43 31.74 28.48
N GLN A 240 8.97 32.95 28.57
CA GLN A 240 8.20 34.20 28.71
C GLN A 240 7.45 34.53 27.41
N LEU A 241 8.05 34.24 26.25
CA LEU A 241 7.42 34.42 24.95
C LEU A 241 6.22 33.49 24.74
N ASP A 242 6.31 32.23 25.19
CA ASP A 242 5.19 31.28 25.08
C ASP A 242 3.98 31.76 25.89
N ALA A 243 4.21 32.20 27.14
CA ALA A 243 3.16 32.78 27.98
C ALA A 243 2.53 34.02 27.35
N ARG A 244 3.35 34.89 26.73
CA ARG A 244 2.88 36.10 26.05
C ARG A 244 2.06 35.77 24.79
N VAL A 245 2.48 34.78 24.00
CA VAL A 245 1.72 34.29 22.84
C VAL A 245 0.37 33.73 23.29
N GLU A 246 0.34 32.92 24.35
CA GLU A 246 -0.89 32.35 24.90
C GLU A 246 -1.85 33.44 25.39
N GLN A 247 -1.33 34.47 26.08
CA GLN A 247 -2.11 35.63 26.48
C GLN A 247 -2.72 36.37 25.28
N VAL A 248 -1.92 36.66 24.23
CA VAL A 248 -2.44 37.33 23.02
C VAL A 248 -3.50 36.48 22.32
N LEU A 249 -3.31 35.15 22.24
CA LEU A 249 -4.31 34.24 21.68
C LEU A 249 -5.59 34.23 22.51
N GLN A 250 -5.49 34.32 23.84
CA GLN A 250 -6.64 34.44 24.72
C GLN A 250 -7.36 35.78 24.48
N GLU A 251 -6.65 36.90 24.40
CA GLU A 251 -7.22 38.21 24.07
C GLU A 251 -7.95 38.18 22.71
N ILE A 252 -7.38 37.53 21.69
CA ILE A 252 -8.04 37.34 20.38
C ILE A 252 -9.32 36.51 20.51
N ARG A 253 -9.35 35.47 21.35
CA ARG A 253 -10.56 34.68 21.62
C ARG A 253 -11.62 35.52 22.35
N GLU A 254 -11.20 36.36 23.28
CA GLU A 254 -12.07 37.27 24.02
C GLU A 254 -12.62 38.41 23.14
N LEU A 255 -11.89 38.79 22.08
CA LEU A 255 -12.38 39.70 21.03
C LEU A 255 -13.48 39.06 20.15
N SER A 256 -13.69 37.73 20.22
CA SER A 256 -14.83 37.05 19.60
C SER A 256 -16.12 37.26 20.40
N ILE A 257 -16.50 38.52 20.59
CA ILE A 257 -17.85 38.92 20.99
C ILE A 257 -18.52 39.54 19.76
N SER A 258 -18.98 38.68 18.84
CA SER A 258 -20.26 38.77 18.11
C SER A 258 -20.29 37.76 16.96
N GLY A 259 -21.07 36.69 17.14
CA GLY A 259 -21.27 35.67 16.11
C GLY A 259 -22.01 34.40 16.50
N THR A 260 -22.84 34.40 17.56
CA THR A 260 -24.02 33.51 17.57
C THR A 260 -25.05 34.11 16.62
N VAL A 261 -25.14 33.53 15.41
CA VAL A 261 -26.40 33.28 14.70
C VAL A 261 -26.28 31.93 14.02
#